data_AF-A0A925KK86-F1
#
_entry.id   AF-A0A925KK86-F1
#
_cell.length_a   1.000
_cell.length_b   1.000
_cell.length_c   1.000
_cell.angle_alpha   90.00
_cell.angle_beta   90.00
_cell.angle_gamma   90.00
#
_symmetry.space_group_name_H-M   'P 1'
#
loop_
_entity.id
_entity.type
_entity.pdbx_description
1 polymer ?
#
loop_
_entity_poly.entity_id
_entity_poly.type
_entity_poly.pdbx_seq_one_letter_code
_entity_poly.pdbx_strand_id
1 'polypeptide(L)'
;MKTKTPESSDDLRPEYDFDFSKGERGRYYKRLLKEGSNNVVLEPDVAQAFPNSAAVNDALRAVIELVRSSTSLTRRPTGTRGKAPRAR
;
A
#
# COMPACT_ATOMS: atom_id res chain seq x y z
N MET A 1 43.28 -14.88 -27.44
CA MET A 1 42.11 -14.30 -26.74
C MET A 1 40.86 -14.94 -27.33
N LYS A 2 40.01 -15.54 -26.50
CA LYS A 2 38.84 -16.30 -26.96
C LYS A 2 37.63 -15.36 -26.94
N THR A 3 37.14 -14.98 -28.12
CA THR A 3 35.93 -14.16 -28.26
C THR A 3 34.72 -15.02 -27.93
N LYS A 4 33.95 -14.61 -26.92
CA LYS A 4 32.71 -15.29 -26.51
C LYS A 4 31.63 -15.02 -27.56
N THR A 5 31.27 -16.04 -28.33
CA THR A 5 30.10 -16.04 -29.22
C THR A 5 28.85 -15.80 -28.36
N PRO A 6 27.94 -14.89 -28.73
CA PRO A 6 26.67 -14.76 -28.04
C PRO A 6 25.83 -15.99 -28.40
N GLU A 7 25.65 -16.88 -27.43
CA GLU A 7 24.60 -17.89 -27.44
C GLU A 7 23.28 -17.12 -27.58
N SER A 8 22.69 -17.14 -28.78
CA SER A 8 21.37 -16.59 -29.03
C SER A 8 20.36 -17.45 -28.26
N SER A 9 19.83 -16.89 -27.19
CA SER A 9 18.76 -17.44 -26.38
C SER A 9 17.48 -17.56 -27.23
N ASP A 10 17.32 -18.70 -27.90
CA ASP A 10 16.15 -19.07 -28.71
C ASP A 10 15.05 -19.76 -27.87
N ASP A 11 14.94 -19.37 -26.60
CA ASP A 11 13.85 -19.79 -25.70
C ASP A 11 12.63 -18.85 -25.79
N LEU A 12 12.75 -17.75 -26.54
CA LEU A 12 11.68 -16.79 -26.74
C LEU A 12 10.76 -17.27 -27.87
N ARG A 13 9.45 -17.11 -27.70
CA ARG A 13 8.52 -17.46 -28.77
C ARG A 13 8.69 -16.52 -29.96
N PRO A 14 8.46 -16.97 -31.20
CA PRO A 14 8.63 -16.17 -32.40
C PRO A 14 7.82 -14.87 -32.42
N GLU A 15 6.73 -14.77 -31.65
CA GLU A 15 5.91 -13.57 -31.53
C GLU A 15 6.58 -12.45 -30.70
N TYR A 16 7.64 -12.76 -29.94
CA TYR A 16 8.37 -11.80 -29.12
C TYR A 16 9.62 -11.28 -29.85
N ASP A 17 9.44 -10.24 -30.66
CA ASP A 17 10.55 -9.40 -31.14
C ASP A 17 10.64 -8.12 -30.30
N PHE A 18 11.65 -8.05 -29.43
CA PHE A 18 11.85 -6.91 -28.56
C PHE A 18 12.82 -5.89 -29.19
N ASP A 19 12.27 -4.91 -29.90
CA ASP A 19 13.03 -3.73 -30.34
C ASP A 19 13.20 -2.72 -29.18
N PHE A 20 14.35 -2.78 -28.51
CA PHE A 20 14.70 -1.85 -27.44
C PHE A 20 15.33 -0.53 -27.95
N SER A 21 15.36 -0.26 -29.27
CA SER A 21 15.92 0.98 -29.82
C SER A 21 15.25 2.25 -29.27
N LYS A 22 13.97 2.15 -28.88
CA LYS A 22 13.17 3.21 -28.26
C LYS A 22 13.03 3.05 -26.73
N GLY A 23 13.74 2.11 -26.13
CA GLY A 23 13.68 1.81 -24.70
C GLY A 23 14.34 2.91 -23.87
N GLU A 24 13.56 3.61 -23.04
CA GLU A 24 14.07 4.63 -22.12
C GLU A 24 14.33 4.05 -20.73
N ARG A 25 15.58 4.14 -20.25
CA ARG A 25 15.92 3.77 -18.87
C ARG A 25 15.17 4.66 -17.88
N GLY A 26 14.40 4.05 -16.98
CA GLY A 26 13.74 4.78 -15.90
C GLY A 26 12.61 5.70 -16.35
N ARG A 27 11.90 5.39 -17.44
CA ARG A 27 10.76 6.17 -17.98
C ARG A 27 9.76 6.66 -16.93
N TYR A 28 9.55 5.89 -15.86
CA TYR A 28 8.62 6.20 -14.77
C TYR A 28 9.30 6.53 -13.43
N TYR A 29 10.63 6.57 -13.37
CA TYR A 29 11.38 6.77 -12.13
C TYR A 29 11.04 8.10 -11.46
N LYS A 30 10.95 9.19 -12.24
CA LYS A 30 10.55 10.50 -11.75
C LYS A 30 9.14 10.52 -11.17
N ARG A 31 8.21 9.72 -11.71
CA ARG A 31 6.84 9.59 -11.17
C ARG A 31 6.86 8.83 -9.86
N LEU A 32 7.58 7.69 -9.79
CA LEU A 32 7.72 6.94 -8.54
C LEU A 32 8.33 7.78 -7.41
N LEU A 33 9.34 8.61 -7.69
CA LEU A 33 9.92 9.50 -6.69
C LEU A 33 8.96 10.59 -6.21
N LYS A 34 8.10 11.09 -7.11
CA LYS A 34 7.21 12.23 -6.82
C LYS A 34 5.91 11.80 -6.15
N GLU A 35 5.29 10.73 -6.67
CA GLU A 35 3.99 10.22 -6.24
C GLU A 35 4.14 9.13 -5.17
N GLY A 36 5.36 8.64 -4.97
CA GLY A 36 5.63 7.46 -4.14
C GLY A 36 5.35 6.16 -4.88
N SER A 37 5.86 5.06 -4.34
CA SER A 37 5.48 3.72 -4.78
C SER A 37 4.16 3.31 -4.13
N ASN A 38 3.28 2.63 -4.87
CA ASN A 38 2.11 1.95 -4.30
C ASN A 38 2.46 0.70 -3.46
N ASN A 39 3.72 0.57 -3.03
CA ASN A 39 4.20 -0.54 -2.21
C ASN A 39 4.63 0.03 -0.86
N VAL A 40 4.10 -0.56 0.21
CA VAL A 40 4.46 -0.26 1.59
C VAL A 40 5.32 -1.41 2.08
N VAL A 41 6.59 -1.12 2.35
CA VAL A 41 7.53 -2.09 2.90
C VAL A 41 7.33 -2.15 4.41
N LEU A 42 7.06 -3.34 4.93
CA LEU A 42 6.99 -3.58 6.37
C LEU A 42 8.39 -3.76 6.95
N GLU A 43 8.58 -3.34 8.20
CA GLU A 43 9.80 -3.67 8.95
C GLU A 43 9.95 -5.20 9.09
N PRO A 44 11.18 -5.74 9.16
CA PRO A 44 11.41 -7.19 9.12
C PRO A 44 10.73 -7.98 10.23
N ASP A 45 10.64 -7.40 11.42
CA ASP A 45 9.97 -7.99 12.59
C ASP A 45 8.45 -8.07 12.38
N VAL A 46 7.84 -7.02 11.83
CA VAL A 46 6.41 -6.99 11.48
C VAL A 46 6.12 -7.97 10.34
N ALA A 47 6.98 -7.99 9.31
CA ALA A 47 6.83 -8.91 8.18
C ALA A 47 6.90 -10.38 8.62
N GLN A 48 7.71 -10.72 9.63
CA GLN A 48 7.78 -12.07 10.20
C GLN A 48 6.53 -12.46 10.98
N ALA A 49 5.83 -11.49 11.57
CA ALA A 49 4.62 -11.73 12.34
C ALA A 49 3.39 -12.04 11.47
N PHE A 50 3.37 -11.60 10.21
CA PHE A 50 2.22 -11.75 9.31
C PHE A 50 2.54 -12.62 8.08
N PRO A 51 1.77 -13.68 7.82
CA PRO A 51 2.05 -14.60 6.70
C PRO A 51 1.70 -14.02 5.32
N ASN A 52 0.80 -13.04 5.24
CA ASN A 52 0.38 -12.40 3.99
C ASN A 52 -0.30 -11.04 4.22
N SER A 53 -0.62 -10.34 3.13
CA SER A 53 -1.26 -9.02 3.15
C SER A 53 -2.70 -9.03 3.68
N ALA A 54 -3.44 -10.14 3.53
CA ALA A 54 -4.80 -10.24 4.07
C ALA A 54 -4.77 -10.17 5.61
N ALA A 55 -3.86 -10.93 6.25
CA ALA A 55 -3.69 -10.93 7.70
C ALA A 55 -3.29 -9.54 8.25
N VAL A 56 -2.42 -8.81 7.54
CA VAL A 56 -2.05 -7.43 7.90
C VAL A 56 -3.26 -6.51 7.82
N ASN A 57 -4.02 -6.57 6.73
CA ASN A 57 -5.18 -5.69 6.51
C ASN A 57 -6.28 -5.93 7.55
N ASP A 58 -6.54 -7.18 7.90
CA ASP A 58 -7.56 -7.52 8.89
C ASP A 58 -7.16 -7.03 10.29
N ALA A 59 -5.89 -7.17 10.67
CA ALA A 59 -5.37 -6.61 11.91
C ALA A 59 -5.50 -5.08 11.96
N LEU A 60 -5.11 -4.39 10.89
CA LEU A 60 -5.21 -2.92 10.81
C LEU A 60 -6.67 -2.44 10.87
N ARG A 61 -7.61 -3.15 10.23
CA ARG A 61 -9.05 -2.85 10.31
C ARG A 61 -9.58 -3.02 11.73
N ALA A 62 -9.19 -4.08 12.42
CA ALA A 62 -9.59 -4.30 13.82
C ALA A 62 -9.09 -3.17 14.73
N VAL A 63 -7.85 -2.69 14.53
CA VAL A 63 -7.32 -1.52 15.27
C VAL A 63 -8.13 -0.26 14.96
N ILE A 64 -8.47 0.00 13.69
CA ILE A 64 -9.31 1.15 13.31
C ILE A 64 -10.67 1.08 14.00
N GLU A 65 -11.31 -0.08 14.04
CA GLU A 65 -12.61 -0.26 14.70
C GLU A 65 -12.52 -0.03 16.21
N LEU A 66 -11.48 -0.56 16.85
CA LEU A 66 -11.22 -0.35 18.27
C LEU A 66 -11.03 1.14 18.61
N VAL A 67 -10.27 1.88 17.79
CA VAL A 67 -10.07 3.32 17.98
C VAL A 67 -11.37 4.10 17.76
N ARG A 68 -12.18 3.73 16.77
CA ARG A 68 -13.47 4.39 16.52
C ARG A 68 -14.46 4.19 17.66
N SER A 69 -14.51 3.00 18.25
CA SER A 69 -15.39 2.69 19.38
C SER A 69 -14.94 3.37 20.68
N SER A 70 -13.63 3.48 20.94
CA SER A 70 -13.12 4.20 22.12
C SER A 70 -13.29 5.72 22.02
N THR A 71 -13.16 6.29 20.82
CA THR A 71 -13.36 7.72 20.57
C THR A 71 -14.84 8.12 20.68
N SER A 72 -15.77 7.26 20.28
CA SER A 72 -17.21 7.54 20.41
C SER A 72 -17.69 7.52 21.86
N LEU A 73 -17.10 6.67 22.71
CA LEU A 73 -17.37 6.60 24.16
C LEU A 73 -16.88 7.84 24.91
N THR A 74 -15.76 8.43 24.48
CA THR A 74 -15.17 9.63 25.11
C THR A 74 -15.75 10.94 24.57
N ARG A 75 -16.45 10.92 23.44
CA ARG A 75 -17.23 12.04 22.93
C ARG A 75 -18.48 12.24 23.81
N ARG A 76 -18.27 12.85 24.98
CA ARG A 76 -19.31 13.30 25.90
C ARG A 76 -20.37 14.08 25.09
N PRO A 77 -21.66 13.66 25.09
CA PRO A 77 -22.71 14.40 24.41
C PRO A 77 -22.93 15.71 25.17
N THR A 78 -22.20 16.75 24.79
CA THR A 78 -22.48 18.12 25.24
C THR A 78 -23.60 18.67 24.39
N GLY A 79 -24.84 18.36 24.77
CA GLY A 79 -25.98 19.11 24.27
C GLY A 79 -27.28 18.33 24.14
N THR A 80 -27.98 18.15 25.27
CA THR A 80 -29.42 18.48 25.33
C THR A 80 -29.79 18.88 26.75
N ARG A 81 -29.42 20.11 27.15
CA ARG A 81 -30.01 20.77 28.32
C ARG A 81 -30.81 21.96 27.81
N GLY A 82 -32.03 21.70 27.35
CA GLY A 82 -32.87 22.71 26.74
C GLY A 82 -34.30 22.24 26.56
N LYS A 83 -35.05 22.15 27.67
CA LYS A 83 -36.38 22.78 27.83
C LYS A 83 -37.00 22.37 29.16
N ALA A 84 -36.88 23.25 30.14
CA ALA A 84 -37.89 23.41 31.17
C ALA A 84 -37.92 24.90 31.55
N PRO A 85 -38.99 25.65 31.24
CA PRO A 85 -39.39 26.74 32.08
C PRO A 85 -40.43 26.28 33.09
N ARG A 86 -40.20 26.74 34.32
CA ARG A 86 -40.96 26.50 35.54
C ARG A 86 -42.32 27.23 35.50
N ALA A 87 -43.27 26.63 36.20
CA ALA A 87 -44.53 27.12 36.77
C ALA A 87 -45.00 28.58 36.51
N ARG A 88 -46.31 28.71 36.30
CA ARG A 88 -47.17 29.58 37.09
C ARG A 88 -48.53 28.93 37.32
#